data_AF-A0A101RMP3-F1
#
_entry.id   AF-A0A101RMP3-F1
#
_cell.length_a   1.000
_cell.length_b   1.000
_cell.length_c   1.000
_cell.angle_alpha   90.00
_cell.angle_beta   90.00
_cell.angle_gamma   90.00
#
_symmetry.space_group_name_H-M   'P 1'
#
loop_
_entity.id
_entity.type
_entity.pdbx_description
1 polymer ?
#
loop_
_entity_poly.entity_id
_entity_poly.type
_entity_poly.pdbx_seq_one_letter_code
_entity_poly.pdbx_strand_id
1 'polypeptide(L)'
;MNLAWLSSIPGALLGALAMYYMARVQRTDRQQELAAQRQQDEARARRDAWRTEHDSLRELLIAAADLAYQVQTRGPLTSADLDSLKASKLHMDLEQASQRLLDELQEPIRTTAKRVAELLPHAIASDDDTLSAYESVRSGETTAVASTRTIRSEHIRAVAQDRAATDLAEAVGAARRALTKAWGG
;
A
#
# COMPACT_ATOMS: atom_id res chain seq x y z
N MET A 1 7.16 -31.78 -73.38
CA MET A 1 7.16 -31.90 -71.91
C MET A 1 5.74 -31.63 -71.44
N ASN A 2 5.04 -32.67 -70.97
CA ASN A 2 3.59 -32.68 -70.73
C ASN A 2 3.24 -32.05 -69.38
N LEU A 3 2.53 -30.92 -69.40
CA LEU A 3 1.92 -30.27 -68.22
C LEU A 3 0.50 -30.81 -67.91
N ALA A 4 0.07 -31.90 -68.55
CA ALA A 4 -1.30 -32.44 -68.45
C ALA A 4 -1.61 -33.19 -67.14
N TRP A 5 -0.65 -33.39 -66.24
CA TRP A 5 -0.89 -34.07 -64.96
C TRP A 5 -1.37 -33.14 -63.83
N LEU A 6 -1.34 -31.82 -64.03
CA LEU A 6 -1.80 -30.84 -63.04
C LEU A 6 -3.33 -30.60 -63.07
N SER A 7 -4.05 -31.03 -64.12
CA SER A 7 -5.51 -30.91 -64.22
C SER A 7 -6.27 -32.06 -63.53
N SER A 8 -5.56 -33.06 -63.00
CA SER A 8 -6.13 -34.26 -62.36
C SER A 8 -5.92 -34.25 -60.84
N ILE A 9 -6.11 -33.09 -60.20
CA ILE A 9 -6.44 -33.11 -58.77
C ILE A 9 -7.98 -33.15 -58.72
N PRO A 10 -8.60 -34.30 -58.40
CA PRO A 10 -10.04 -34.37 -58.26
C PRO A 10 -10.52 -33.28 -57.30
N GLY A 11 -11.55 -32.52 -57.68
CA GLY A 11 -12.13 -31.48 -56.81
C GLY A 11 -12.53 -32.02 -55.43
N ALA A 12 -12.80 -33.33 -55.32
CA ALA A 12 -13.01 -34.04 -54.06
C ALA A 12 -11.77 -34.07 -53.14
N LEU A 13 -10.56 -34.20 -53.69
CA LEU A 13 -9.30 -34.12 -52.91
C LEU A 13 -9.05 -32.69 -52.42
N LEU A 14 -9.29 -31.67 -53.25
CA LEU A 14 -9.20 -30.26 -52.82
C LEU A 14 -10.24 -29.93 -51.74
N GLY A 15 -11.47 -30.41 -51.89
CA GLY A 15 -12.53 -30.24 -50.90
C GLY A 15 -12.23 -30.94 -49.56
N ALA A 16 -11.72 -32.17 -49.61
CA ALA A 16 -11.30 -32.90 -48.41
C ALA A 16 -10.13 -32.21 -47.68
N LEU A 17 -9.16 -31.67 -48.43
CA LEU A 17 -8.01 -30.95 -47.88
C LEU A 17 -8.43 -29.62 -47.25
N ALA A 18 -9.36 -28.89 -47.88
CA ALA A 18 -9.94 -27.68 -47.32
C ALA A 18 -10.73 -27.94 -46.02
N MET A 19 -11.56 -28.99 -45.99
CA MET A 19 -12.30 -29.38 -44.78
C MET A 19 -11.37 -29.82 -43.64
N TYR A 20 -10.31 -30.59 -43.95
CA TYR A 20 -9.31 -30.97 -42.96
C TYR A 20 -8.58 -29.75 -42.38
N TYR A 21 -8.22 -28.77 -43.23
CA TYR A 21 -7.56 -27.56 -42.78
C TYR A 21 -8.48 -26.69 -41.91
N MET A 22 -9.75 -26.50 -42.29
CA MET A 22 -10.74 -25.79 -41.46
C MET A 22 -10.96 -26.49 -40.11
N ALA A 23 -11.10 -27.82 -40.10
CA ALA A 23 -11.27 -28.59 -38.86
C ALA A 23 -10.04 -28.49 -37.95
N ARG A 24 -8.83 -28.38 -38.53
CA ARG A 24 -7.59 -28.18 -37.78
C ARG A 24 -7.51 -26.77 -37.18
N VAL A 25 -7.84 -25.74 -37.96
CA VAL A 25 -7.89 -24.34 -37.49
C VAL A 25 -8.91 -24.17 -36.37
N GLN A 26 -10.13 -24.71 -36.53
CA GLN A 26 -11.15 -24.67 -35.47
C GLN A 26 -10.72 -25.39 -34.19
N ARG A 27 -9.92 -26.46 -34.29
CA ARG A 27 -9.38 -27.15 -33.11
C ARG A 27 -8.29 -26.31 -32.43
N THR A 28 -7.41 -25.66 -33.19
CA THR A 28 -6.40 -24.77 -32.61
C THR A 28 -7.03 -23.54 -31.96
N ASP A 29 -8.03 -22.93 -32.60
CA ASP A 29 -8.74 -21.76 -32.05
C ASP A 29 -9.46 -22.12 -30.75
N ARG A 30 -10.19 -23.24 -30.72
CA ARG A 30 -10.82 -23.74 -29.47
C ARG A 30 -9.78 -24.07 -28.39
N GLN A 31 -8.63 -24.61 -28.76
CA GLN A 31 -7.56 -24.88 -27.78
C GLN A 31 -6.96 -23.59 -27.22
N GLN A 32 -6.80 -22.55 -28.05
CA GLN A 32 -6.35 -21.23 -27.62
C GLN A 32 -7.39 -20.55 -26.72
N GLU A 33 -8.68 -20.62 -27.08
CA GLU A 33 -9.78 -20.09 -26.24
C GLU A 33 -9.85 -20.79 -24.88
N LEU A 34 -9.73 -22.12 -24.85
CA LEU A 34 -9.72 -22.89 -23.59
C LEU A 34 -8.46 -22.59 -22.76
N ALA A 35 -7.30 -22.43 -23.40
CA ALA A 35 -6.07 -22.04 -22.72
C ALA A 35 -6.18 -20.62 -22.14
N ALA A 36 -6.76 -19.69 -22.89
CA ALA A 36 -7.01 -18.32 -22.44
C ALA A 36 -8.02 -18.28 -21.29
N GLN A 37 -9.09 -19.08 -21.35
CA GLN A 37 -10.05 -19.23 -20.24
C GLN A 37 -9.37 -19.78 -18.99
N ARG A 38 -8.58 -20.86 -19.11
CA ARG A 38 -7.83 -21.40 -17.97
C ARG A 38 -6.88 -20.37 -17.37
N GLN A 39 -6.15 -19.63 -18.20
CA GLN A 39 -5.28 -18.55 -17.70
C GLN A 39 -6.08 -17.45 -16.99
N GLN A 40 -7.25 -17.08 -17.49
CA GLN A 40 -8.13 -16.11 -16.84
C GLN A 40 -8.68 -16.63 -15.50
N ASP A 41 -9.09 -17.89 -15.46
CA ASP A 41 -9.63 -18.53 -14.25
C ASP A 41 -8.54 -18.74 -13.19
N GLU A 42 -7.33 -19.15 -13.59
CA GLU A 42 -6.16 -19.20 -12.71
C GLU A 42 -5.79 -17.81 -12.17
N ALA A 43 -5.83 -16.78 -13.01
CA ALA A 43 -5.58 -15.40 -12.58
C ALA A 43 -6.67 -14.90 -11.62
N ARG A 44 -7.93 -15.26 -11.83
CA ARG A 44 -9.04 -14.96 -10.90
C ARG A 44 -8.86 -15.69 -9.57
N ALA A 45 -8.58 -17.00 -9.61
CA ALA A 45 -8.36 -17.81 -8.41
C ALA A 45 -7.18 -17.28 -7.58
N ARG A 46 -6.08 -16.87 -8.22
CA ARG A 46 -4.95 -16.22 -7.52
C ARG A 46 -5.34 -14.91 -6.85
N ARG A 47 -6.13 -14.06 -7.51
CA ARG A 47 -6.63 -12.82 -6.90
C ARG A 47 -7.57 -13.12 -5.75
N ASP A 48 -8.51 -14.03 -5.91
CA ASP A 48 -9.47 -14.37 -4.86
C ASP A 48 -8.77 -14.98 -3.64
N ALA A 49 -7.70 -15.78 -3.84
CA ALA A 49 -6.91 -16.38 -2.77
C ALA A 49 -6.18 -15.37 -1.88
N TRP A 50 -5.82 -14.19 -2.41
CA TRP A 50 -5.08 -13.14 -1.70
C TRP A 50 -5.92 -11.87 -1.43
N ARG A 51 -7.22 -11.90 -1.76
CA ARG A 51 -8.12 -10.73 -1.60
C ARG A 51 -8.22 -10.29 -0.15
N THR A 52 -8.36 -11.23 0.77
CA THR A 52 -8.52 -10.94 2.20
C THR A 52 -7.32 -10.21 2.77
N GLU A 53 -6.11 -10.67 2.45
CA GLU A 53 -4.88 -10.02 2.89
C GLU A 53 -4.69 -8.66 2.20
N HIS A 54 -5.00 -8.56 0.90
CA HIS A 54 -4.96 -7.29 0.17
C HIS A 54 -5.88 -6.24 0.82
N ASP A 55 -7.12 -6.60 1.14
CA ASP A 55 -8.09 -5.68 1.73
C ASP A 55 -7.67 -5.29 3.16
N SER A 56 -7.16 -6.24 3.95
CA SER A 56 -6.58 -5.96 5.27
C SER A 56 -5.41 -4.97 5.20
N LEU A 57 -4.46 -5.16 4.27
CA LEU A 57 -3.36 -4.22 4.06
C LEU A 57 -3.85 -2.84 3.63
N ARG A 58 -4.85 -2.80 2.76
CA ARG A 58 -5.46 -1.55 2.31
C ARG A 58 -6.05 -0.78 3.49
N GLU A 59 -6.75 -1.45 4.39
CA GLU A 59 -7.30 -0.84 5.61
C GLU A 59 -6.19 -0.30 6.53
N LEU A 60 -5.12 -1.06 6.75
CA LEU A 60 -3.96 -0.59 7.53
C LEU A 60 -3.30 0.64 6.90
N LEU A 61 -3.15 0.66 5.57
CA LEU A 61 -2.60 1.81 4.84
C LEU A 61 -3.56 3.01 4.79
N ILE A 62 -4.86 2.81 5.00
CA ILE A 62 -5.82 3.91 5.19
C ILE A 62 -5.64 4.49 6.59
N ALA A 63 -5.57 3.65 7.62
CA ALA A 63 -5.34 4.10 9.00
C ALA A 63 -4.00 4.86 9.15
N ALA A 64 -2.93 4.38 8.51
CA ALA A 64 -1.64 5.07 8.50
C ALA A 64 -1.68 6.42 7.78
N ALA A 65 -2.43 6.51 6.67
CA ALA A 65 -2.63 7.78 5.99
C ALA A 65 -3.44 8.77 6.85
N ASP A 66 -4.48 8.29 7.52
CA ASP A 66 -5.30 9.12 8.41
C ASP A 66 -4.45 9.66 9.56
N LEU A 67 -3.60 8.83 10.18
CA LEU A 67 -2.67 9.29 11.22
C LEU A 67 -1.77 10.44 10.74
N ALA A 68 -1.14 10.30 9.58
CA ALA A 68 -0.31 11.36 8.99
C ALA A 68 -1.14 12.63 8.69
N TYR A 69 -2.34 12.44 8.15
CA TYR A 69 -3.26 13.53 7.83
C TYR A 69 -3.72 14.30 9.07
N GLN A 70 -4.02 13.62 10.17
CA GLN A 70 -4.41 14.25 11.44
C GLN A 70 -3.29 15.17 11.95
N VAL A 71 -2.03 14.70 11.92
CA VAL A 71 -0.88 15.53 12.34
C VAL A 71 -0.73 16.76 11.42
N GLN A 72 -0.84 16.57 10.11
CA GLN A 72 -0.67 17.67 9.15
C GLN A 72 -1.81 18.71 9.18
N THR A 73 -3.03 18.30 9.53
CA THR A 73 -4.20 19.19 9.49
C THR A 73 -4.58 19.78 10.83
N ARG A 74 -4.47 19.00 11.92
CA ARG A 74 -4.78 19.45 13.27
C ARG A 74 -3.56 19.97 14.02
N GLY A 75 -2.36 19.67 13.53
CA GLY A 75 -1.11 19.98 14.18
C GLY A 75 -0.58 18.82 15.02
N PRO A 76 0.46 19.06 15.85
CA PRO A 76 1.09 18.03 16.66
C PRO A 76 0.08 17.37 17.60
N LEU A 77 0.20 16.06 17.75
CA LEU A 77 -0.72 15.23 18.53
C LEU A 77 -0.11 14.88 19.89
N THR A 78 -0.95 14.86 20.93
CA THR A 78 -0.56 14.40 22.26
C THR A 78 -0.46 12.87 22.32
N SER A 79 0.08 12.33 23.41
CA SER A 79 0.11 10.87 23.63
C SER A 79 -1.30 10.29 23.69
N ALA A 80 -2.25 10.99 24.31
CA ALA A 80 -3.65 10.58 24.38
C ALA A 80 -4.31 10.54 22.98
N ASP A 81 -3.99 11.50 22.12
CA ASP A 81 -4.48 11.51 20.74
C ASP A 81 -3.93 10.33 19.95
N LEU A 82 -2.62 10.04 20.05
CA LEU A 82 -1.98 8.91 19.39
C LEU A 82 -2.54 7.56 19.87
N ASP A 83 -2.85 7.45 21.16
CA ASP A 83 -3.50 6.28 21.74
C ASP A 83 -4.95 6.13 21.25
N SER A 84 -5.69 7.23 21.13
CA SER A 84 -7.06 7.23 20.59
C SER A 84 -7.10 6.79 19.13
N LEU A 85 -6.09 7.17 18.34
CA LEU A 85 -5.86 6.75 16.96
C LEU A 85 -5.24 5.35 16.85
N LYS A 86 -4.92 4.72 17.99
CA LYS A 86 -4.34 3.38 18.10
C LYS A 86 -3.02 3.26 17.33
N ALA A 87 -2.19 4.31 17.32
CA ALA A 87 -0.93 4.34 16.57
C ALA A 87 0.01 3.18 16.93
N SER A 88 0.12 2.83 18.21
CA SER A 88 0.91 1.69 18.69
C SER A 88 0.41 0.35 18.14
N LYS A 89 -0.92 0.16 18.12
CA LYS A 89 -1.51 -1.06 17.55
C LYS A 89 -1.29 -1.11 16.03
N LEU A 90 -1.48 0.00 15.34
CA LEU A 90 -1.26 0.10 13.90
C LEU A 90 0.18 -0.26 13.51
N HIS A 91 1.17 0.22 14.27
CA HIS A 91 2.57 -0.16 14.07
C HIS A 91 2.76 -1.69 14.17
N MET A 92 2.24 -2.31 15.24
CA MET A 92 2.35 -3.76 15.43
C MET A 92 1.64 -4.55 14.33
N ASP A 93 0.44 -4.13 13.92
CA ASP A 93 -0.34 -4.80 12.88
C ASP A 93 0.38 -4.73 11.52
N LEU A 94 0.98 -3.57 11.18
CA LEU A 94 1.79 -3.41 9.97
C LEU A 94 3.08 -4.25 10.01
N GLU A 95 3.75 -4.32 11.17
CA GLU A 95 4.96 -5.12 11.32
C GLU A 95 4.66 -6.61 11.18
N GLN A 96 3.61 -7.10 11.85
CA GLN A 96 3.15 -8.49 11.71
C GLN A 96 2.70 -8.80 10.29
N ALA A 97 1.99 -7.88 9.64
CA ALA A 97 1.60 -8.04 8.25
C ALA A 97 2.85 -8.20 7.38
N SER A 98 3.86 -7.32 7.50
CA SER A 98 5.08 -7.34 6.68
C SER A 98 5.82 -8.67 6.68
N GLN A 99 5.72 -9.49 7.73
CA GLN A 99 6.40 -10.78 7.84
C GLN A 99 5.72 -11.89 7.02
N ARG A 100 4.46 -11.71 6.63
CA ARG A 100 3.63 -12.73 5.96
C ARG A 100 3.39 -12.42 4.48
N LEU A 101 3.91 -11.30 3.99
CA LEU A 101 3.68 -10.82 2.64
C LEU A 101 4.67 -11.36 1.62
N LEU A 102 4.28 -11.24 0.35
CA LEU A 102 5.17 -11.37 -0.81
C LEU A 102 6.37 -10.44 -0.67
N ASP A 103 7.56 -10.90 -1.06
CA ASP A 103 8.84 -10.19 -0.90
C ASP A 103 8.80 -8.73 -1.41
N GLU A 104 8.09 -8.48 -2.51
CA GLU A 104 7.94 -7.13 -3.10
C GLU A 104 7.20 -6.12 -2.19
N LEU A 105 6.34 -6.61 -1.28
CA LEU A 105 5.54 -5.79 -0.38
C LEU A 105 6.11 -5.72 1.04
N GLN A 106 7.01 -6.62 1.41
CA GLN A 106 7.57 -6.66 2.77
C GLN A 106 8.27 -5.34 3.12
N GLU A 107 9.16 -4.86 2.25
CA GLU A 107 9.96 -3.65 2.53
C GLU A 107 9.14 -2.36 2.55
N PRO A 108 8.22 -2.09 1.59
CA PRO A 108 7.34 -0.92 1.67
C PRO A 108 6.46 -0.90 2.92
N ILE A 109 5.91 -2.05 3.32
CA ILE A 109 5.05 -2.15 4.51
C ILE A 109 5.87 -2.02 5.79
N ARG A 110 7.05 -2.63 5.86
CA ARG A 110 7.98 -2.49 6.99
C ARG A 110 8.45 -1.04 7.15
N THR A 111 8.75 -0.36 6.04
CA THR A 111 9.10 1.07 6.06
C THR A 111 7.94 1.90 6.63
N THR A 112 6.71 1.61 6.21
CA THR A 112 5.52 2.29 6.74
C THR A 112 5.37 2.04 8.24
N ALA A 113 5.53 0.79 8.70
CA ALA A 113 5.49 0.44 10.12
C ALA A 113 6.54 1.21 10.93
N LYS A 114 7.76 1.33 10.40
CA LYS A 114 8.85 2.10 11.00
C LYS A 114 8.49 3.59 11.13
N ARG A 115 7.89 4.20 10.11
CA ARG A 115 7.47 5.61 10.15
C ARG A 115 6.35 5.85 11.18
N VAL A 116 5.43 4.91 11.34
CA VAL A 116 4.43 4.97 12.43
C VAL A 116 5.12 4.93 13.80
N ALA A 117 6.11 4.06 14.00
CA ALA A 117 6.86 3.99 15.25
C ALA A 117 7.65 5.27 15.56
N GLU A 118 8.19 5.94 14.53
CA GLU A 118 8.92 7.20 14.66
C GLU A 118 8.03 8.37 15.14
N LEU A 119 6.71 8.30 14.93
CA LEU A 119 5.77 9.31 15.45
C LEU A 119 5.54 9.22 16.96
N LEU A 120 5.54 8.01 17.52
CA LEU A 120 5.22 7.75 18.94
C LEU A 120 6.10 8.53 19.94
N PRO A 121 7.45 8.59 19.81
CA PRO A 121 8.29 9.31 20.76
C PRO A 121 8.19 10.84 20.63
N HIS A 122 7.52 11.36 19.60
CA HIS A 122 7.39 12.79 19.33
C HIS A 122 6.05 13.38 19.79
N ALA A 123 5.28 12.63 20.58
CA ALA A 123 4.09 13.14 21.23
C ALA A 123 4.40 14.40 22.07
N ILE A 124 3.59 15.44 21.87
CA ILE A 124 3.67 16.66 22.68
C ILE A 124 2.94 16.47 24.01
N ALA A 125 3.33 17.25 25.01
CA ALA A 125 2.59 17.36 26.26
C ALA A 125 1.19 17.94 26.03
N SER A 126 0.27 17.72 26.97
CA SER A 126 -1.08 18.28 26.92
C SER A 126 -1.05 19.80 26.75
N ASP A 127 -2.06 20.36 26.07
CA ASP A 127 -2.25 21.81 25.92
C ASP A 127 -2.26 22.51 27.29
N ASP A 128 -2.81 21.88 28.32
CA ASP A 128 -2.85 22.42 29.69
C ASP A 128 -1.44 22.57 30.30
N ASP A 129 -0.55 21.61 30.05
CA ASP A 129 0.83 21.62 30.55
C ASP A 129 1.67 22.71 29.85
N THR A 130 1.43 22.92 28.56
CA THR A 130 2.12 23.94 27.76
C THR A 130 1.62 25.35 28.05
N LEU A 131 0.31 25.54 28.28
CA LEU A 131 -0.29 26.80 28.72
C LEU A 131 0.25 27.21 30.09
N SER A 132 0.27 26.28 31.06
CA SER A 132 0.83 26.54 32.40
C SER A 132 2.30 26.97 32.35
N ALA A 133 3.10 26.32 31.49
CA ALA A 133 4.49 26.73 31.26
C ALA A 133 4.57 28.14 30.65
N TYR A 134 3.74 28.46 29.66
CA TYR A 134 3.72 29.80 29.04
C TYR A 134 3.31 30.90 30.02
N GLU A 135 2.30 30.66 30.84
CA GLU A 135 1.84 31.60 31.87
C GLU A 135 2.93 31.91 32.90
N SER A 136 3.68 30.88 33.31
CA SER A 136 4.82 31.00 34.23
C SER A 136 5.96 31.86 33.63
N VAL A 137 6.20 31.77 32.32
CA VAL A 137 7.18 32.65 31.64
C VAL A 137 6.67 34.08 31.56
N ARG A 138 5.39 34.25 31.24
CA ARG A 138 4.75 35.57 31.09
C ARG A 138 4.67 36.33 32.42
N SER A 139 4.44 35.64 33.54
CA SER A 139 4.40 36.25 34.87
C SER A 139 5.78 36.62 35.44
N GLY A 140 6.87 36.22 34.76
CA GLY A 140 8.23 36.53 35.20
C GLY A 140 8.66 35.76 36.45
N GLU A 141 7.98 34.65 36.76
CA GLU A 141 8.33 33.80 37.90
C GLU A 141 9.73 33.20 37.75
N THR A 142 10.41 32.91 38.86
CA THR A 142 11.78 32.37 38.89
C THR A 142 11.90 31.00 38.18
N THR A 143 10.77 30.33 37.95
CA THR A 143 10.59 29.10 37.14
C THR A 143 10.63 29.35 35.63
N ALA A 144 10.63 30.60 35.16
CA ALA A 144 10.57 30.97 33.74
C ALA A 144 11.68 30.34 32.88
N VAL A 145 12.87 30.05 33.42
CA VAL A 145 13.94 29.37 32.67
C VAL A 145 13.57 27.90 32.40
N ALA A 146 13.00 27.21 33.38
CA ALA A 146 12.51 25.84 33.21
C ALA A 146 11.33 25.82 32.22
N SER A 147 10.41 26.77 32.36
CA SER A 147 9.25 26.89 31.49
C SER A 147 9.61 27.27 30.04
N THR A 148 10.64 28.12 29.84
CA THR A 148 11.18 28.43 28.50
C THR A 148 11.85 27.20 27.86
N ARG A 149 12.53 26.36 28.66
CA ARG A 149 13.11 25.11 28.18
C ARG A 149 12.01 24.13 27.76
N THR A 150 10.93 24.03 28.52
CA THR A 150 9.74 23.21 28.19
C THR A 150 9.09 23.68 26.88
N ILE A 151 8.82 24.97 26.73
CA ILE A 151 8.23 25.52 25.49
C ILE A 151 9.13 25.22 24.28
N ARG A 152 10.45 25.37 24.43
CA ARG A 152 11.40 25.04 23.37
C ARG A 152 11.40 23.54 23.05
N SER A 153 11.36 22.66 24.05
CA SER A 153 11.34 21.21 23.81
C SER A 153 10.06 20.76 23.12
N GLU A 154 8.91 21.32 23.49
CA GLU A 154 7.63 21.02 22.83
C GLU A 154 7.62 21.52 21.39
N HIS A 155 8.17 22.70 21.11
CA HIS A 155 8.33 23.17 19.73
C HIS A 155 9.21 22.24 18.88
N ILE A 156 10.33 21.75 19.44
CA ILE A 156 11.20 20.78 18.75
C ILE A 156 10.45 19.47 18.47
N ARG A 157 9.66 18.98 19.44
CA ARG A 157 8.83 17.78 19.26
C ARG A 157 7.78 17.97 18.18
N ALA A 158 7.07 19.10 18.18
CA ALA A 158 6.08 19.41 17.15
C ALA A 158 6.68 19.41 15.74
N VAL A 159 7.85 20.03 15.55
CA VAL A 159 8.56 20.02 14.26
C VAL A 159 9.02 18.60 13.88
N ALA A 160 9.48 17.80 14.85
CA ALA A 160 9.86 16.42 14.60
C ALA A 160 8.65 15.54 14.21
N GLN A 161 7.51 15.74 14.86
CA GLN A 161 6.27 15.03 14.59
C GLN A 161 5.71 15.37 13.20
N ASP A 162 5.76 16.65 12.79
CA ASP A 162 5.35 17.09 11.45
C ASP A 162 6.22 16.47 10.34
N ARG A 163 7.55 16.43 10.55
CA ARG A 163 8.47 15.74 9.64
C ARG A 163 8.17 14.24 9.56
N ALA A 164 7.99 13.59 10.71
CA ALA A 164 7.66 12.17 10.76
C ALA A 164 6.30 11.86 10.09
N ALA A 165 5.32 12.76 10.20
CA ALA A 165 4.05 12.62 9.51
C ALA A 165 4.18 12.76 7.99
N THR A 166 5.04 13.69 7.53
CA THR A 166 5.38 13.83 6.11
C THR A 166 6.06 12.56 5.57
N ASP A 167 7.08 12.07 6.26
CA ASP A 167 7.77 10.83 5.92
C ASP A 167 6.81 9.62 5.91
N LEU A 168 5.86 9.57 6.85
CA LEU A 168 4.83 8.54 6.89
C LEU A 168 3.90 8.63 5.67
N ALA A 169 3.43 9.84 5.31
CA ALA A 169 2.57 10.03 4.15
C ALA A 169 3.25 9.55 2.85
N GLU A 170 4.54 9.86 2.69
CA GLU A 170 5.34 9.39 1.56
C GLU A 170 5.49 7.86 1.54
N ALA A 171 5.81 7.26 2.69
CA ALA A 171 5.93 5.81 2.83
C ALA A 171 4.61 5.08 2.52
N VAL A 172 3.48 5.60 3.00
CA VAL A 172 2.15 5.07 2.68
C VAL A 172 1.86 5.20 1.18
N GLY A 173 2.22 6.31 0.56
CA GLY A 173 2.10 6.49 -0.90
C GLY A 173 2.90 5.44 -1.68
N ALA A 174 4.13 5.15 -1.25
CA ALA A 174 4.96 4.10 -1.85
C ALA A 174 4.37 2.70 -1.64
N ALA A 175 3.92 2.38 -0.43
CA ALA A 175 3.30 1.10 -0.11
C ALA A 175 2.00 0.87 -0.90
N ARG A 176 1.16 1.89 -1.07
CA ARG A 176 -0.05 1.81 -1.91
C ARG A 176 0.28 1.52 -3.37
N ARG A 177 1.30 2.17 -3.94
CA ARG A 177 1.75 1.89 -5.31
C ARG A 177 2.24 0.46 -5.47
N ALA A 178 3.01 -0.03 -4.49
CA ALA A 178 3.49 -1.41 -4.49
C ALA A 178 2.32 -2.41 -4.39
N LEU A 179 1.34 -2.16 -3.51
CA LEU A 179 0.15 -2.99 -3.36
C LEU A 179 -0.68 -3.05 -4.64
N THR A 180 -0.94 -1.91 -5.29
CA THR A 180 -1.66 -1.85 -6.57
C THR A 180 -0.94 -2.63 -7.66
N LYS A 181 0.39 -2.49 -7.76
CA LYS A 181 1.21 -3.24 -8.73
C LYS A 181 1.13 -4.74 -8.50
N ALA A 182 1.28 -5.18 -7.24
CA ALA A 182 1.20 -6.59 -6.88
C ALA A 182 -0.19 -7.21 -7.15
N TRP A 183 -1.26 -6.41 -7.10
CA TRP A 183 -2.62 -6.83 -7.42
C TRP A 183 -2.91 -6.97 -8.92
N GLY A 184 -2.01 -6.49 -9.79
CA GLY A 184 -2.15 -6.53 -11.25
C GLY A 184 -2.61 -5.20 -11.87
N GLY A 185 -2.27 -4.07 -11.23
CA GLY A 185 -2.31 -2.75 -11.86
C GLY A 185 -1.21 -2.52 -12.89
#